data_AF-A0A962Y673-F1
#
_entry.id   AF-A0A962Y673-F1
#
_cell.length_a   1.000
_cell.length_b   1.000
_cell.length_c   1.000
_cell.angle_alpha   90.00
_cell.angle_beta   90.00
_cell.angle_gamma   90.00
#
_symmetry.space_group_name_H-M   'P 1'
#
loop_
_entity.id
_entity.type
_entity.pdbx_description
1 polymer ?
#
loop_
_entity_poly.entity_id
_entity_poly.type
_entity_poly.pdbx_seq_one_letter_code
_entity_poly.pdbx_strand_id
1 'polypeptide(L)'
;MFRKLTLAALGVVLAMPVVAADEVVVYSARNEHLIKPLFDRYTEKTGVQISYITDKEGPLLQRLLAEGKRTPADMLITVDAGNLWYAAEQGVLAETDSAVLNANVPANLRDPQGRWFGLSERARTIVYSTERVQPGELSSYEDLADPKWKGRLCLRTSKKVYNQSLVATLIARLGEEKAEQVVR
;
A
#
# COMPACT_ATOMS: atom_id res chain seq x y z
N MET A 1 20.32 49.45 -63.21
CA MET A 1 18.90 49.15 -62.89
C MET A 1 18.87 47.81 -62.17
N PHE A 2 18.64 47.83 -60.86
CA PHE A 2 18.72 46.67 -59.96
C PHE A 2 17.56 45.68 -60.20
N ARG A 3 17.85 44.38 -60.30
CA ARG A 3 16.86 43.33 -60.03
C ARG A 3 17.46 42.35 -59.03
N LYS A 4 16.88 42.35 -57.83
CA LYS A 4 17.33 41.63 -56.63
C LYS A 4 17.07 40.12 -56.80
N LEU A 5 18.08 39.31 -56.49
CA LEU A 5 17.92 37.89 -56.18
C LEU A 5 17.22 37.77 -54.82
N THR A 6 16.15 36.98 -54.76
CA THR A 6 15.52 36.58 -53.49
C THR A 6 15.74 35.08 -53.32
N LEU A 7 16.68 34.72 -52.46
CA LEU A 7 16.97 33.34 -52.07
C LEU A 7 15.99 32.96 -50.95
N ALA A 8 15.03 32.08 -51.25
CA ALA A 8 14.10 31.55 -50.25
C ALA A 8 14.79 30.44 -49.45
N ALA A 9 15.16 30.71 -48.21
CA ALA A 9 15.68 29.71 -47.28
C ALA A 9 14.51 28.88 -46.73
N LEU A 10 14.42 27.61 -47.15
CA LEU A 10 13.46 26.64 -46.64
C LEU A 10 13.97 26.11 -45.29
N GLY A 11 13.46 26.66 -44.18
CA GLY A 11 13.80 26.21 -42.83
C GLY A 11 13.14 24.85 -42.54
N VAL A 12 13.95 23.80 -42.48
CA VAL A 12 13.52 22.49 -41.97
C VAL A 12 13.39 22.61 -40.45
N VAL A 13 12.16 22.69 -39.94
CA VAL A 13 11.88 22.56 -38.52
C VAL A 13 11.93 21.07 -38.18
N LEU A 14 13.03 20.65 -37.55
CA LEU A 14 13.13 19.33 -36.94
C LEU A 14 12.16 19.29 -35.75
N ALA A 15 11.01 18.65 -35.95
CA ALA A 15 10.13 18.27 -34.85
C ALA A 15 10.86 17.21 -34.01
N MET A 16 11.43 17.62 -32.87
CA MET A 16 11.88 16.67 -31.87
C MET A 16 10.65 15.93 -31.33
N PRO A 17 10.69 14.58 -31.24
CA PRO A 17 9.63 13.87 -30.56
C PRO A 17 9.64 14.34 -29.10
N VAL A 18 8.57 14.98 -28.67
CA VAL A 18 8.28 15.12 -27.25
C VAL A 18 8.04 13.70 -26.76
N VAL A 19 9.04 13.10 -26.15
CA VAL A 19 8.85 11.92 -25.31
C VAL A 19 7.97 12.42 -24.17
N ALA A 20 6.67 12.15 -24.25
CA ALA A 20 5.79 12.34 -23.11
C ALA A 20 6.41 11.53 -21.97
N ALA A 21 6.75 12.21 -20.87
CA ALA A 21 7.17 11.50 -19.68
C ALA A 21 6.00 10.60 -19.27
N ASP A 22 6.24 9.29 -19.22
CA ASP A 22 5.23 8.35 -18.71
C ASP A 22 4.80 8.85 -17.32
N GLU A 23 3.49 9.05 -17.15
CA GLU A 23 2.87 9.40 -15.88
C GLU A 23 2.34 8.11 -15.27
N VAL A 24 2.58 7.91 -13.97
CA VAL A 24 2.02 6.81 -13.19
C VAL A 24 1.01 7.37 -12.21
N VAL A 25 -0.22 6.87 -12.26
CA VAL A 25 -1.31 7.27 -11.38
C VAL A 25 -1.42 6.30 -10.20
N VAL A 26 -1.24 6.81 -8.99
CA VAL A 26 -1.22 6.01 -7.76
C VAL A 26 -2.40 6.34 -6.85
N TYR A 27 -3.19 5.33 -6.51
CA TYR A 27 -4.19 5.43 -5.46
C TYR A 27 -3.57 4.93 -4.15
N SER A 28 -3.37 5.82 -3.19
CA SER A 28 -2.64 5.50 -1.96
C SER A 28 -3.51 5.61 -0.71
N ALA A 29 -3.63 4.54 0.06
CA ALA A 29 -4.22 4.55 1.39
C ALA A 29 -3.24 4.93 2.51
N ARG A 30 -2.00 5.29 2.15
CA ARG A 30 -1.04 5.87 3.10
C ARG A 30 -1.23 7.37 3.16
N ASN A 31 -1.09 7.93 4.36
CA ASN A 31 -1.08 9.38 4.56
C ASN A 31 -0.01 10.02 3.67
N GLU A 32 -0.36 11.14 3.03
CA GLU A 32 0.48 11.81 2.04
C GLU A 32 1.92 12.06 2.51
N HIS A 33 2.09 12.58 3.73
CA HIS A 33 3.42 12.87 4.28
C HIS A 33 4.34 11.64 4.39
N LEU A 34 3.79 10.41 4.36
CA LEU A 34 4.56 9.17 4.38
C LEU A 34 4.95 8.67 2.99
N ILE A 35 4.27 9.12 1.93
CA ILE A 35 4.44 8.57 0.58
C ILE A 35 4.99 9.59 -0.41
N LYS A 36 4.64 10.87 -0.29
CA LYS A 36 5.12 11.92 -1.19
C LYS A 36 6.65 11.97 -1.31
N PRO A 37 7.44 11.87 -0.22
CA PRO A 37 8.91 11.87 -0.34
C PRO A 37 9.45 10.68 -1.14
N LEU A 38 8.75 9.54 -1.18
CA LEU A 38 9.13 8.41 -2.02
C LEU A 38 8.87 8.72 -3.49
N PHE A 39 7.72 9.31 -3.80
CA PHE A 39 7.36 9.69 -5.16
C PHE A 39 8.31 10.75 -5.72
N ASP A 40 8.59 11.80 -4.94
CA ASP A 40 9.53 12.86 -5.34
C ASP A 40 10.90 12.29 -5.70
N ARG A 41 11.43 11.37 -4.88
CA ARG A 41 12.72 10.70 -5.14
C ARG A 41 12.68 9.79 -6.36
N TYR A 42 11.56 9.13 -6.61
CA TYR A 42 11.39 8.30 -7.80
C TYR A 42 11.37 9.17 -9.06
N THR A 43 10.63 10.27 -9.05
CA THR A 43 10.59 11.24 -10.16
C THR A 43 11.96 11.86 -10.40
N GLU A 44 12.68 12.30 -9.36
CA GLU A 44 14.03 12.85 -9.50
C GLU A 44 15.00 11.85 -10.15
N LYS A 45 14.91 10.56 -9.77
CA LYS A 45 15.82 9.52 -10.27
C LYS A 45 15.49 9.05 -11.69
N THR A 46 14.21 9.03 -12.06
CA THR A 46 13.73 8.35 -13.29
C THR A 46 13.16 9.29 -14.34
N GLY A 47 12.78 10.51 -13.97
CA GLY A 47 12.03 11.44 -14.81
C GLY A 47 10.53 11.14 -14.93
N VAL A 48 10.07 9.97 -14.46
CA VAL A 48 8.67 9.53 -14.50
C VAL A 48 7.83 10.36 -13.53
N GLN A 49 6.74 10.93 -14.02
CA GLN A 49 5.84 11.74 -13.19
C GLN A 49 4.91 10.83 -12.41
N ILE A 50 4.61 11.19 -11.16
CA ILE A 50 3.64 10.47 -10.34
C ILE A 50 2.49 11.41 -10.01
N SER A 51 1.30 11.07 -10.49
CA SER A 51 0.05 11.66 -10.01
C SER A 51 -0.56 10.73 -8.99
N TYR A 52 -1.09 11.26 -7.90
CA TYR A 52 -1.64 10.42 -6.84
C TYR A 52 -2.82 11.05 -6.14
N ILE A 53 -3.66 10.19 -5.59
CA ILE A 53 -4.68 10.57 -4.61
C ILE A 53 -4.43 9.81 -3.31
N THR A 54 -4.83 10.42 -2.20
CA THR A 54 -4.86 9.73 -0.91
C THR A 54 -6.27 9.72 -0.34
N ASP A 55 -6.69 8.55 0.16
CA ASP A 55 -7.96 8.37 0.89
C ASP A 55 -7.88 7.09 1.73
N LYS A 56 -8.94 6.71 2.42
CA LYS A 56 -9.02 5.45 3.17
C LYS A 56 -9.12 4.26 2.23
N GLU A 57 -8.74 3.10 2.75
CA GLU A 57 -8.64 1.83 2.02
C GLU A 57 -9.98 1.43 1.38
N GLY A 58 -11.08 1.55 2.14
CA GLY A 58 -12.43 1.22 1.67
C GLY A 58 -12.92 2.08 0.51
N PRO A 59 -12.93 3.43 0.64
CA PRO A 59 -13.25 4.34 -0.46
C PRO A 59 -12.41 4.12 -1.73
N LEU A 60 -11.09 3.93 -1.60
CA LEU A 60 -10.24 3.68 -2.78
C LEU A 60 -10.59 2.36 -3.48
N LEU A 61 -10.88 1.30 -2.73
CA LEU A 61 -11.32 0.04 -3.33
C LEU A 61 -12.67 0.17 -4.03
N GLN A 62 -13.64 0.86 -3.41
CA GLN A 62 -14.94 1.11 -4.04
C GLN A 62 -14.79 1.96 -5.31
N ARG A 63 -13.87 2.92 -5.31
CA ARG A 63 -13.54 3.71 -6.49
C ARG A 63 -12.97 2.83 -7.61
N LEU A 64 -11.98 1.98 -7.32
CA LEU A 64 -11.41 1.04 -8.30
C LEU A 64 -12.49 0.13 -8.90
N LEU A 65 -13.39 -0.40 -8.07
CA LEU A 65 -14.51 -1.22 -8.51
C LEU A 65 -15.48 -0.45 -9.43
N ALA A 66 -15.80 0.80 -9.08
CA ALA A 66 -16.71 1.63 -9.86
C ALA A 66 -16.09 2.07 -11.20
N GLU A 67 -14.80 2.35 -11.22
CA GLU A 67 -14.06 2.73 -12.43
C GLU A 67 -13.82 1.53 -13.36
N GLY A 68 -13.56 0.35 -12.77
CA GLY A 68 -13.33 -0.90 -13.48
C GLY A 68 -12.21 -0.78 -14.52
N LYS A 69 -12.44 -1.31 -15.72
CA LYS A 69 -11.46 -1.25 -16.84
C LYS A 69 -11.12 0.17 -17.32
N ARG A 70 -11.83 1.19 -16.85
CA ARG A 70 -11.61 2.60 -17.18
C ARG A 70 -10.90 3.35 -16.06
N THR A 71 -10.44 2.66 -15.01
CA THR A 71 -9.66 3.31 -13.96
C THR A 71 -8.41 3.95 -14.57
N PRO A 72 -8.10 5.21 -14.22
CA PRO A 72 -6.82 5.78 -14.57
C PRO A 72 -5.71 5.26 -13.66
N ALA A 73 -6.02 4.53 -12.57
CA ALA A 73 -5.04 4.09 -11.60
C ALA A 73 -4.16 2.95 -12.14
N ASP A 74 -2.85 3.16 -12.13
CA ASP A 74 -1.85 2.14 -12.46
C ASP A 74 -1.46 1.33 -11.24
N MET A 75 -1.57 1.92 -10.03
CA MET A 75 -1.10 1.29 -8.80
C MET A 75 -2.01 1.59 -7.61
N LEU A 76 -2.34 0.56 -6.84
CA LEU A 76 -2.91 0.68 -5.50
C LEU A 76 -1.81 0.49 -4.46
N ILE A 77 -1.54 1.51 -3.66
CA ILE A 77 -0.71 1.39 -2.45
C ILE A 77 -1.65 1.38 -1.25
N THR A 78 -1.85 0.23 -0.62
CA THR A 78 -2.67 0.15 0.61
C THR A 78 -1.82 -0.19 1.82
N VAL A 79 -2.46 -0.26 2.98
CA VAL A 79 -1.88 -0.74 4.22
C VAL A 79 -2.52 -2.07 4.60
N ASP A 80 -1.72 -2.98 5.16
CA ASP A 80 -2.16 -4.33 5.56
C ASP A 80 -2.32 -5.35 4.43
N ALA A 81 -1.83 -6.57 4.68
CA ALA A 81 -1.99 -7.69 3.75
C ALA A 81 -3.47 -8.09 3.60
N GLY A 82 -4.30 -7.89 4.62
CA GLY A 82 -5.74 -8.16 4.54
C GLY A 82 -6.44 -7.29 3.49
N ASN A 83 -6.05 -6.02 3.35
CA ASN A 83 -6.61 -5.15 2.30
C ASN A 83 -6.10 -5.52 0.91
N LEU A 84 -4.82 -5.94 0.79
CA LEU A 84 -4.27 -6.43 -0.47
C LEU A 84 -4.96 -7.72 -0.93
N TRP A 85 -5.12 -8.67 0.00
CA TRP A 85 -5.90 -9.89 -0.23
C TRP A 85 -7.32 -9.56 -0.68
N TYR A 86 -8.01 -8.67 0.05
CA TYR A 86 -9.39 -8.32 -0.30
C TYR A 86 -9.49 -7.66 -1.68
N ALA A 87 -8.59 -6.74 -2.03
CA ALA A 87 -8.53 -6.15 -3.37
C ALA A 87 -8.28 -7.21 -4.46
N ALA A 88 -7.42 -8.20 -4.19
CA ALA A 88 -7.17 -9.30 -5.11
C ALA A 88 -8.42 -10.18 -5.31
N GLU A 89 -9.16 -10.49 -4.24
CA GLU A 89 -10.42 -11.25 -4.30
C GLU A 89 -11.53 -10.47 -5.02
N GLN A 90 -11.50 -9.14 -4.95
CA GLN A 90 -12.41 -8.28 -5.72
C GLN A 90 -12.03 -8.18 -7.21
N GLY A 91 -10.93 -8.78 -7.65
CA GLY A 91 -10.52 -8.80 -9.05
C GLY A 91 -10.05 -7.46 -9.61
N VAL A 92 -9.64 -6.52 -8.74
CA VAL A 92 -9.16 -5.18 -9.16
C VAL A 92 -7.64 -5.10 -9.33
N LEU A 93 -6.91 -6.18 -9.04
CA LEU A 93 -5.46 -6.24 -9.18
C LEU A 93 -5.07 -7.12 -10.36
N ALA A 94 -4.13 -6.64 -11.17
CA ALA A 94 -3.54 -7.41 -12.25
C ALA A 94 -2.36 -8.25 -11.76
N GLU A 95 -2.14 -9.40 -12.39
CA GLU A 95 -0.92 -10.18 -12.19
C GLU A 95 0.28 -9.41 -12.75
N THR A 96 1.38 -9.38 -11.99
CA THR A 96 2.63 -8.74 -12.41
C THR A 96 3.77 -9.74 -12.31
N ASP A 97 4.39 -10.07 -13.44
CA ASP A 97 5.62 -10.85 -13.47
C ASP A 97 6.84 -9.92 -13.55
N SER A 98 7.62 -9.88 -12.47
CA SER A 98 8.80 -9.03 -12.36
C SER A 98 9.92 -9.76 -11.63
N ALA A 99 11.01 -10.01 -12.34
CA ALA A 99 12.23 -10.58 -11.76
C ALA A 99 12.77 -9.72 -10.60
N VAL A 100 12.65 -8.39 -10.70
CA VAL A 100 13.08 -7.46 -9.64
C VAL A 100 12.23 -7.63 -8.38
N LEU A 101 10.90 -7.73 -8.51
CA LEU A 101 10.02 -7.96 -7.37
C LEU A 101 10.23 -9.35 -6.77
N ASN A 102 10.37 -10.37 -7.61
CA ASN A 102 10.58 -11.76 -7.17
C ASN A 102 11.92 -11.94 -6.42
N ALA A 103 12.95 -11.18 -6.78
CA ALA A 103 14.24 -11.20 -6.10
C ALA A 103 14.25 -10.38 -4.80
N ASN A 104 13.55 -9.25 -4.76
CA ASN A 104 13.62 -8.31 -3.63
C ASN A 104 12.54 -8.51 -2.57
N VAL A 105 11.41 -9.14 -2.92
CA VAL A 105 10.28 -9.36 -2.00
C VAL A 105 10.19 -10.85 -1.64
N PRO A 106 10.43 -11.22 -0.37
CA PRO A 106 10.31 -12.60 0.10
C PRO A 106 8.97 -13.24 -0.26
N ALA A 107 8.98 -14.54 -0.57
CA ALA A 107 7.79 -15.26 -1.02
C ALA A 107 6.62 -15.20 -0.02
N ASN A 108 6.90 -15.13 1.28
CA ASN A 108 5.89 -14.99 2.34
C ASN A 108 5.33 -13.57 2.49
N LEU A 109 5.82 -12.60 1.71
CA LEU A 109 5.41 -11.19 1.74
C LEU A 109 4.83 -10.72 0.39
N ARG A 110 4.48 -11.65 -0.51
CA ARG A 110 3.85 -11.35 -1.79
C ARG A 110 2.78 -12.38 -2.11
N ASP A 111 1.88 -12.01 -3.00
CA ASP A 111 0.85 -12.91 -3.50
C ASP A 111 1.47 -14.06 -4.31
N PRO A 112 1.10 -15.33 -4.07
CA PRO A 112 1.59 -16.44 -4.89
C PRO A 112 1.17 -16.34 -6.36
N GLN A 113 0.08 -15.61 -6.66
CA GLN A 113 -0.35 -15.30 -8.03
C GLN A 113 0.24 -13.98 -8.57
N GLY A 114 1.12 -13.31 -7.82
CA GLY A 114 1.79 -12.10 -8.29
C GLY A 114 0.89 -10.86 -8.43
N ARG A 115 -0.27 -10.82 -7.77
CA ARG A 115 -1.20 -9.68 -7.83
C ARG A 115 -0.83 -8.54 -6.86
N TRP A 116 -0.05 -8.81 -5.82
CA TRP A 116 0.42 -7.80 -4.88
C TRP A 116 1.77 -8.18 -4.24
N PHE A 117 2.50 -7.16 -3.77
CA PHE A 117 3.83 -7.28 -3.18
C PHE A 117 3.96 -6.38 -1.94
N GLY A 118 4.52 -6.92 -0.85
CA GLY A 118 4.79 -6.19 0.37
C GLY A 118 5.97 -5.23 0.21
N LEU A 119 5.74 -3.94 0.48
CA LEU A 119 6.77 -2.89 0.38
C LEU A 119 7.40 -2.54 1.73
N SER A 120 6.69 -2.83 2.83
CA SER A 120 7.15 -2.53 4.18
C SER A 120 6.47 -3.44 5.19
N GLU A 121 7.21 -3.90 6.17
CA GLU A 121 6.67 -4.64 7.31
C GLU A 121 6.41 -3.73 8.50
N ARG A 122 5.49 -4.16 9.37
CA ARG A 122 5.24 -3.49 10.65
C ARG A 122 4.95 -4.53 11.71
N ALA A 123 5.59 -4.38 12.86
CA ALA A 123 5.20 -5.10 14.05
C ALA A 123 4.06 -4.32 14.73
N ARG A 124 2.92 -4.97 14.90
CA ARG A 124 2.02 -4.61 15.99
C ARG A 124 2.65 -5.18 17.25
N THR A 125 2.73 -4.39 18.31
CA THR A 125 3.37 -4.77 19.59
C THR A 125 2.53 -4.30 20.77
N ILE A 126 2.87 -4.80 21.95
CA ILE A 126 2.30 -4.32 23.21
C ILE A 126 3.08 -3.08 23.63
N VAL A 127 2.38 -1.95 23.76
CA VAL A 127 2.89 -0.73 24.38
C VAL A 127 2.28 -0.63 25.77
N TYR A 128 3.11 -0.44 26.79
CA TYR A 128 2.69 -0.43 28.19
C TYR A 128 3.27 0.77 28.94
N SER A 129 2.64 1.13 30.06
CA SER A 129 3.18 2.13 30.98
C SER A 129 4.21 1.51 31.90
N THR A 130 5.44 2.02 31.88
CA THR A 130 6.55 1.56 32.71
C THR A 130 6.35 1.80 34.20
N GLU A 131 5.44 2.70 34.58
CA GLU A 131 5.07 2.97 35.98
C GLU A 131 4.09 1.92 36.55
N ARG A 132 3.35 1.22 35.67
CA ARG A 132 2.20 0.38 36.06
C ARG A 132 2.31 -1.08 35.65
N VAL A 133 3.25 -1.42 34.78
CA VAL A 133 3.44 -2.77 34.25
C VAL A 133 4.94 -3.05 34.15
N GLN A 134 5.39 -4.14 34.74
CA GLN A 134 6.74 -4.65 34.58
C GLN A 134 6.83 -5.50 33.30
N PRO A 135 7.98 -5.49 32.58
CA PRO A 135 8.15 -6.30 31.37
C PRO A 135 7.84 -7.79 31.57
N GLY A 136 8.17 -8.36 32.74
CA GLY A 136 7.93 -9.77 33.06
C GLY A 136 6.45 -10.13 33.29
N GLU A 137 5.54 -9.16 33.36
CA GLU A 137 4.10 -9.43 33.42
C GLU A 137 3.50 -9.68 32.02
N LEU A 138 4.24 -9.33 30.95
CA LEU A 138 3.86 -9.42 29.56
C LEU A 138 4.52 -10.64 28.88
N SER A 139 3.79 -11.24 27.95
CA SER A 139 4.18 -12.48 27.31
C SER A 139 3.60 -12.54 25.88
N SER A 140 2.36 -12.96 25.75
CA SER A 140 1.67 -13.22 24.48
C SER A 140 0.50 -12.26 24.25
N TYR A 141 -0.12 -12.31 23.07
CA TYR A 141 -1.36 -11.56 22.82
C TYR A 141 -2.54 -12.22 23.53
N GLU A 142 -2.51 -13.54 23.63
CA GLU A 142 -3.49 -14.39 24.29
C GLU A 142 -3.56 -14.10 25.79
N ASP A 143 -2.39 -13.86 26.41
CA ASP A 143 -2.28 -13.56 27.85
C ASP A 143 -2.87 -12.18 28.18
N LEU A 144 -3.15 -11.32 27.20
CA LEU A 144 -3.89 -10.08 27.42
C LEU A 144 -5.37 -10.33 27.72
N ALA A 145 -5.91 -11.51 27.44
CA ALA A 145 -7.26 -11.92 27.85
C ALA A 145 -7.35 -12.32 29.33
N ASP A 146 -6.21 -12.43 30.04
CA ASP A 146 -6.20 -12.78 31.46
C ASP A 146 -6.98 -11.74 32.31
N PRO A 147 -7.79 -12.16 33.29
CA PRO A 147 -8.55 -11.26 34.16
C PRO A 147 -7.72 -10.16 34.84
N LYS A 148 -6.40 -10.36 35.04
CA LYS A 148 -5.47 -9.35 35.60
C LYS A 148 -5.39 -8.07 34.76
N TRP A 149 -5.78 -8.12 33.49
CA TRP A 149 -5.78 -6.98 32.57
C TRP A 149 -7.12 -6.26 32.46
N LYS A 150 -8.17 -6.73 33.16
CA LYS A 150 -9.49 -6.11 33.14
C LYS A 150 -9.42 -4.64 33.54
N GLY A 151 -9.92 -3.76 32.66
CA GLY A 151 -9.88 -2.30 32.86
C GLY A 151 -8.50 -1.66 32.63
N ARG A 152 -7.51 -2.40 32.14
CA ARG A 152 -6.12 -1.93 31.90
C ARG A 152 -5.71 -1.91 30.42
N LEU A 153 -6.57 -2.36 29.51
CA LEU A 153 -6.31 -2.41 28.07
C LEU A 153 -6.86 -1.17 27.35
N CYS A 154 -6.05 -0.60 26.45
CA CYS A 154 -6.48 0.45 25.53
C CYS A 154 -6.35 -0.06 24.09
N LEU A 155 -7.49 -0.36 23.45
CA LEU A 155 -7.54 -0.91 22.11
C LEU A 155 -8.33 0.02 21.20
N ARG A 156 -7.85 0.22 19.98
CA ARG A 156 -8.63 0.88 18.93
C ARG A 156 -9.83 0.00 18.53
N THR A 157 -10.81 0.59 17.85
CA THR A 157 -12.00 -0.13 17.34
C THR A 157 -11.66 -1.39 16.52
N SER A 158 -12.47 -2.43 16.69
CA SER A 158 -12.43 -3.70 15.94
C SER A 158 -12.62 -3.55 14.43
N LYS A 159 -13.24 -2.45 13.97
CA LYS A 159 -13.45 -2.17 12.54
C LYS A 159 -12.17 -1.86 11.76
N LYS A 160 -11.03 -1.71 12.44
CA LYS A 160 -9.77 -1.35 11.79
C LYS A 160 -9.02 -2.59 11.37
N VAL A 161 -8.58 -2.60 10.11
CA VAL A 161 -7.92 -3.76 9.47
C VAL A 161 -6.78 -4.32 10.30
N TYR A 162 -5.99 -3.48 10.98
CA TYR A 162 -4.90 -3.99 11.82
C TYR A 162 -5.42 -4.93 12.92
N ASN A 163 -6.57 -4.61 13.55
CA ASN A 163 -7.18 -5.48 14.57
C ASN A 163 -7.73 -6.74 13.91
N GLN A 164 -8.38 -6.62 12.75
CA GLN A 164 -8.88 -7.78 12.01
C GLN A 164 -7.74 -8.74 11.65
N SER A 165 -6.60 -8.24 11.17
CA SER A 165 -5.44 -9.06 10.82
C SER A 165 -4.74 -9.66 12.04
N LEU A 166 -4.77 -8.99 13.20
CA LEU A 166 -4.34 -9.59 14.45
C LEU A 166 -5.26 -10.76 14.84
N VAL A 167 -6.57 -10.58 14.77
CA VAL A 167 -7.54 -11.66 15.07
C VAL A 167 -7.42 -12.79 14.05
N ALA A 168 -7.23 -12.50 12.77
CA ALA A 168 -6.96 -13.51 11.74
C ALA A 168 -5.70 -14.32 12.05
N THR A 169 -4.66 -13.67 12.59
CA THR A 169 -3.45 -14.37 13.07
C THR A 169 -3.76 -15.30 14.25
N LEU A 170 -4.59 -14.85 15.20
CA LEU A 170 -5.02 -15.69 16.32
C LEU A 170 -5.84 -16.89 15.83
N ILE A 171 -6.79 -16.68 14.90
CA ILE A 171 -7.58 -17.77 14.29
C ILE A 171 -6.67 -18.78 13.59
N ALA A 172 -5.73 -18.30 12.78
CA ALA A 172 -4.80 -19.16 12.04
C ALA A 172 -3.89 -20.00 12.96
N ARG A 173 -3.54 -19.49 14.15
CA ARG A 173 -2.65 -20.16 15.11
C ARG A 173 -3.38 -21.03 16.13
N LEU A 174 -4.55 -20.61 16.57
CA LEU A 174 -5.24 -21.19 17.72
C LEU A 174 -6.54 -21.92 17.35
N GLY A 175 -7.05 -21.70 16.13
CA GLY A 175 -8.41 -22.06 15.74
C GLY A 175 -9.43 -20.98 16.13
N GLU A 176 -10.59 -21.01 15.48
CA GLU A 176 -11.65 -20.01 15.64
C GLU A 176 -12.20 -19.95 17.07
N GLU A 177 -12.55 -21.09 17.66
CA GLU A 177 -13.11 -21.16 19.02
C GLU A 177 -12.18 -20.55 20.07
N LYS A 178 -10.89 -20.87 20.00
CA LYS A 178 -9.91 -20.37 20.98
C LYS A 178 -9.58 -18.90 20.72
N ALA A 179 -9.53 -18.47 19.46
CA ALA A 179 -9.37 -17.06 19.14
C ALA A 179 -10.56 -16.23 19.63
N GLU A 180 -11.79 -16.74 19.51
CA GLU A 180 -13.00 -16.10 20.03
C GLU A 180 -12.92 -15.90 21.55
N GLN A 181 -12.46 -16.92 22.29
CA GLN A 181 -12.27 -16.82 23.74
C GLN A 181 -11.24 -15.75 24.14
N VAL A 182 -10.20 -15.53 23.32
CA VAL A 182 -9.17 -14.51 23.58
C VAL A 182 -9.69 -13.08 23.35
N VAL A 183 -10.59 -12.88 22.38
CA VAL A 183 -10.99 -11.53 21.95
C VAL A 183 -12.31 -11.02 22.54
N ARG A 184 -13.04 -11.88 23.26
CA ARG A 184 -14.28 -11.53 23.97
C ARG A 184 -13.99 -10.89 25.33
#